data_AF-A0A5J4QA02-F1
#
_entry.id   AF-A0A5J4QA02-F1
#
_cell.length_a   1.000
_cell.length_b   1.000
_cell.length_c   1.000
_cell.angle_alpha   90.00
_cell.angle_beta   90.00
_cell.angle_gamma   90.00
#
_symmetry.space_group_name_H-M   'P 1'
#
loop_
_entity.id
_entity.type
_entity.pdbx_description
1 polymer ?
#
loop_
_entity_poly.entity_id
_entity_poly.type
_entity_poly.pdbx_seq_one_letter_code
_entity_poly.pdbx_strand_id
1 'polypeptide(L)' 'MVKERIICEYLSVSKTVQMLSEEYGMSRNAINHLISRHRSKFSPTFEAHPILPAMSRKKTTEETTEKLLQENRELR' A
#
# COMPACT_ATOMS: atom_id res chain seq x y z
N MET A 1 13.54 -17.67 -16.54
CA MET A 1 13.25 -17.55 -17.98
C MET A 1 13.64 -16.15 -18.47
N VAL A 2 13.91 -15.97 -19.77
CA VAL A 2 14.33 -14.68 -20.37
C VAL A 2 13.35 -13.54 -20.02
N LYS A 3 12.04 -13.83 -19.99
CA LYS A 3 10.99 -12.87 -19.65
C LYS A 3 11.10 -12.32 -18.22
N GLU A 4 11.38 -13.16 -17.21
CA GLU A 4 11.57 -12.66 -15.83
C GLU A 4 12.80 -11.76 -15.73
N ARG A 5 13.90 -12.12 -16.41
CA ARG A 5 15.12 -11.31 -16.40
C ARG A 5 14.88 -9.92 -16.97
N ILE A 6 14.22 -9.81 -18.12
CA ILE A 6 13.85 -8.53 -18.74
C ILE A 6 12.98 -7.68 -17.77
N ILE A 7 12.00 -8.30 -17.11
CA ILE A 7 11.13 -7.61 -16.15
C ILE A 7 11.95 -7.10 -14.96
N CYS A 8 12.80 -7.93 -14.36
CA CYS A 8 13.63 -7.55 -13.22
C CYS A 8 14.62 -6.43 -13.57
N GLU A 9 15.30 -6.53 -14.70
CA GLU A 9 16.25 -5.51 -15.17
C GLU A 9 15.59 -4.15 -15.46
N TYR A 10 14.36 -4.17 -15.98
CA TYR A 10 13.56 -2.97 -16.17
C TYR A 10 13.09 -2.38 -14.83
N LEU A 11 12.52 -3.20 -13.94
CA LEU A 11 11.96 -2.74 -12.66
C LEU A 11 13.04 -2.31 -11.67
N SER A 12 14.25 -2.87 -11.75
CA SER A 12 15.42 -2.41 -10.99
C SER A 12 16.02 -1.12 -11.55
N VAL A 13 15.48 -0.60 -12.66
CA VAL A 13 15.98 0.60 -13.36
C VAL A 13 17.42 0.40 -13.87
N SER A 14 17.89 -0.85 -13.98
CA SER A 14 19.23 -1.16 -14.46
C SER A 14 19.35 -0.97 -15.97
N LYS A 15 18.27 -1.18 -16.73
CA LYS A 15 18.25 -1.06 -18.18
C LYS A 15 16.96 -0.39 -18.66
N THR A 16 17.07 0.42 -19.70
CA THR A 16 15.92 1.03 -20.37
C THR A 16 15.25 0.05 -21.34
N VAL A 17 14.02 0.34 -21.76
CA VAL A 17 13.32 -0.46 -22.80
C VAL A 17 14.13 -0.51 -24.10
N GLN A 18 14.88 0.55 -24.42
CA GLN A 18 15.74 0.56 -25.60
C GLN A 18 16.90 -0.43 -25.48
N MET A 19 17.65 -0.39 -24.37
CA MET A 19 18.76 -1.31 -24.13
C MET A 19 18.29 -2.77 -24.15
N LEU A 20 17.14 -3.05 -23.52
CA LEU A 20 16.53 -4.38 -23.50
C LEU A 20 16.06 -4.81 -24.91
N SER A 21 15.59 -3.87 -25.73
CA SER A 21 15.19 -4.13 -27.11
C SER A 21 16.38 -4.55 -27.97
N GLU A 22 17.52 -3.87 -27.80
CA GLU A 22 18.77 -4.13 -28.51
C GLU A 22 19.40 -5.46 -28.06
N GLU A 23 19.45 -5.73 -26.76
CA GLU A 23 20.08 -6.93 -26.18
C GLU A 23 19.32 -8.23 -26.50
N TYR A 24 17.99 -8.19 -26.38
CA TYR A 24 17.15 -9.38 -26.51
C TYR A 24 16.50 -9.51 -27.89
N GLY A 25 16.76 -8.59 -28.82
CA GLY A 25 16.17 -8.59 -30.17
C GLY A 25 14.65 -8.47 -30.19
N MET A 26 14.06 -7.92 -29.13
CA MET A 26 12.61 -7.76 -28.98
C MET A 26 12.18 -6.34 -29.35
N SER A 27 10.98 -6.18 -29.90
CA SER A 27 10.45 -4.83 -30.11
C SER A 27 10.14 -4.14 -28.78
N ARG A 28 10.29 -2.81 -28.76
CA ARG A 28 9.95 -1.99 -27.58
C ARG A 28 8.50 -2.20 -27.13
N ASN A 29 7.58 -2.39 -28.07
CA ASN A 29 6.18 -2.71 -27.76
C ASN A 29 6.03 -4.05 -27.06
N ALA A 30 6.74 -5.10 -27.51
CA ALA A 30 6.67 -6.41 -26.87
C ALA A 30 7.15 -6.35 -25.41
N ILE A 31 8.23 -5.60 -25.14
CA ILE A 31 8.76 -5.36 -23.79
C ILE A 31 7.75 -4.57 -22.95
N ASN A 32 7.17 -3.49 -23.48
CA ASN A 32 6.15 -2.72 -22.78
C ASN A 32 4.91 -3.55 -22.42
N HIS A 33 4.43 -4.38 -23.34
CA HIS A 33 3.33 -5.30 -23.06
C HIS A 33 3.71 -6.34 -21.99
N LEU A 34 4.95 -6.83 -21.98
CA LEU A 34 5.43 -7.75 -20.96
C LEU A 34 5.41 -7.12 -19.56
N ILE A 35 5.94 -5.90 -19.44
CA ILE A 35 5.97 -5.13 -18.20
C ILE A 35 4.57 -4.78 -17.73
N SER A 36 3.70 -4.32 -18.63
CA SER A 36 2.31 -3.96 -18.32
C SER A 36 1.53 -5.16 -17.75
N ARG A 37 1.64 -6.33 -18.40
CA ARG A 37 1.03 -7.57 -17.88
C ARG A 37 1.56 -7.96 -16.50
N HIS A 38 2.86 -7.78 -16.27
CA HIS A 38 3.46 -8.07 -14.97
C HIS A 38 2.90 -7.14 -13.88
N ARG A 39 2.86 -5.83 -14.13
CA ARG A 39 2.28 -4.85 -13.19
C ARG A 39 0.80 -5.11 -12.90
N SER A 40 0.02 -5.49 -13.90
CA SER A 40 -1.39 -5.85 -13.72
C SER A 40 -1.60 -7.06 -12.81
N LYS A 41 -0.68 -8.03 -12.81
CA LYS A 41 -0.72 -9.20 -11.91
C LYS A 41 -0.33 -8.84 -10.48
N PHE A 42 0.54 -7.84 -10.32
CA PHE A 42 1.05 -7.36 -9.04
C PHE A 42 0.32 -6.10 -8.57
N SER A 43 -0.94 -5.90 -8.95
CA SER A 43 -1.78 -4.93 -8.24
C SER A 43 -1.98 -5.48 -6.83
N PRO A 44 -1.37 -4.92 -5.78
CA PRO A 44 -1.87 -5.20 -4.45
C PRO A 44 -3.27 -4.61 -4.49
N THR A 45 -4.30 -5.45 -4.42
CA THR A 45 -5.56 -4.97 -3.85
C THR A 45 -5.13 -4.45 -2.49
N PHE A 46 -5.04 -3.13 -2.37
CA PHE A 46 -4.84 -2.49 -1.08
C PHE A 46 -6.10 -2.86 -0.31
N GLU A 47 -6.02 -3.97 0.41
CA GLU A 47 -6.93 -4.38 1.46
C GLU A 47 -6.75 -3.33 2.56
N ALA A 48 -7.26 -2.13 2.29
CA ALA A 48 -7.48 -1.11 3.28
C ALA A 48 -8.41 -1.78 4.27
N HIS A 49 -7.87 -2.37 5.33
CA HIS A 49 -8.67 -2.70 6.48
C HIS A 49 -9.09 -1.33 7.01
N PRO A 50 -10.34 -0.88 6.79
CA PRO A 50 -10.73 0.40 7.33
C PRO A 50 -10.52 0.27 8.83
N ILE A 51 -9.75 1.19 9.41
CA ILE A 51 -9.63 1.28 10.86
C ILE A 51 -11.03 1.69 11.32
N LEU A 52 -11.85 0.69 11.67
CA LEU A 52 -13.17 0.93 12.20
C LEU A 52 -12.96 1.67 13.52
N PRO A 53 -13.54 2.87 13.71
CA PRO A 53 -13.47 3.53 14.99
C PRO A 53 -14.05 2.57 16.03
N ALA A 54 -13.22 2.17 17.00
CA ALA A 54 -13.64 1.43 18.17
C ALA A 54 -14.45 2.36 19.08
N MET A 55 -15.60 2.81 18.58
CA MET A 55 -16.62 3.50 19.38
C MET A 55 -17.27 2.44 20.28
N SER A 56 -16.50 1.87 21.20
CA SER A 56 -17.07 1.22 22.36
C SER A 56 -17.82 2.33 23.09
N ARG A 57 -19.15 2.27 23.03
CA ARG A 57 -20.03 3.09 23.86
C ARG A 57 -19.82 2.60 25.30
N LYS A 58 -18.68 2.92 25.91
CA LYS A 58 -18.49 2.79 27.35
C LYS A 58 -19.58 3.66 27.93
N LYS A 59 -20.60 3.02 28.50
CA LYS A 59 -21.58 3.70 29.32
C LYS A 59 -20.77 4.27 30.47
N THR A 60 -20.48 5.57 30.41
CA THR A 60 -19.93 6.28 31.56
C THR A 60 -20.97 6.13 32.65
N THR A 61 -20.71 5.26 33.62
CA THR A 61 -21.57 5.10 34.79
C THR A 61 -21.61 6.45 35.51
N GLU A 62 -22.78 6.87 35.99
CA GLU A 62 -23.00 8.19 36.63
C GLU A 62 -21.95 8.50 37.73
N GLU A 63 -21.49 7.46 38.42
CA GLU A 63 -20.41 7.51 39.42
C GLU A 63 -19.08 8.07 38.85
N THR A 64 -18.74 7.76 37.60
CA THR A 64 -17.49 8.23 36.97
C THR A 64 -17.58 9.72 36.60
N THR A 65 -18.75 10.18 36.19
CA THR A 65 -19.02 11.61 35.92
C THR A 65 -19.04 12.45 37.19
N GLU A 66 -19.61 11.93 38.28
CA GLU A 66 -19.61 12.61 39.58
C GLU A 66 -18.20 12.77 40.15
N LYS A 67 -17.35 11.74 40.04
CA LYS A 67 -15.95 11.81 40.46
C LYS A 67 -15.17 12.92 39.73
N LEU A 68 -15.33 13.02 38.41
CA LEU A 68 -14.66 14.04 37.60
C LEU A 68 -15.16 15.46 37.89
N LEU A 69 -16.45 15.61 38.20
CA LEU A 69 -17.03 16.89 38.60
C LEU A 69 -16.55 17.35 39.98
N GLN A 70 -16.37 16.41 40.91
CA GLN A 70 -15.82 16.69 42.24
C GLN A 70 -14.35 17.12 42.14
N GLU A 71 -13.53 16.40 41.38
CA GLU A 71 -12.12 16.73 41.15
C GLU A 71 -11.96 18.15 40.56
N ASN A 72 -12.81 18.54 39.60
CA ASN A 72 -12.79 19.90 39.03
C ASN A 72 -13.14 21.00 40.02
N ARG A 73 -13.94 20.71 41.06
CA ARG A 73 -14.24 21.68 42.12
C ARG A 73 -13.09 21.87 43.07
N GLU A 74 -12.31 20.81 43.33
CA GLU A 74 -11.16 20.84 44.23
C GLU A 74 -9.93 21.54 43.62
N LEU A 75 -9.91 21.69 42.30
CA LEU A 75 -8.86 22.41 41.55
C LEU A 75 -9.10 23.93 41.40
N ARG A 76 -10.18 24.47 41.99
CA ARG A 76 -10.46 25.92 42.07
C ARG A 76 -10.15 26.46 43.47
#